data_AF-A0A939H1W4-F1
#
_entry.id   AF-A0A939H1W4-F1
#
_cell.length_a   1.000
_cell.length_b   1.000
_cell.length_c   1.000
_cell.angle_alpha   90.00
_cell.angle_beta   90.00
_cell.angle_gamma   90.00
#
_symmetry.space_group_name_H-M   'P 1'
#
loop_
_entity.id
_entity.type
_entity.pdbx_description
1 polymer ?
#
loop_
_entity_poly.entity_id
_entity_poly.type
_entity_poly.pdbx_seq_one_letter_code
_entity_poly.pdbx_strand_id
1 'polypeptide(L)'
;MATLGWVCLLASFYFWHVALGSEFGVLFGLGTLSVFVWIWIVSQYKWQKNSTLNKQSKPLAWNNQSVLRNTAWVLHHFIILMVISSLFTIAFINLLPIERTTQVAAGIISIPIVWAILSLWQLVTVKPWQTFIITLLGGTASALYLFV
;
A
#
# COMPACT_ATOMS: atom_id res chain seq x y z
N MET A 1 7.92 -20.35 26.37
CA MET A 1 7.44 -18.97 26.13
C MET A 1 6.77 -18.79 24.77
N ALA A 2 7.29 -19.35 23.66
CA ALA A 2 6.68 -19.20 22.34
C ALA A 2 5.24 -19.74 22.21
N THR A 3 4.92 -20.86 22.86
CA THR A 3 3.58 -21.49 22.83
C THR A 3 2.49 -20.63 23.46
N LEU A 4 2.81 -19.92 24.55
CA LEU A 4 1.88 -19.01 25.22
C LEU A 4 1.50 -17.82 24.33
N GLY A 5 2.46 -17.32 23.53
CA GLY A 5 2.24 -16.25 22.56
C GLY A 5 1.28 -16.65 21.45
N TRP A 6 1.41 -17.86 20.92
CA TRP A 6 0.49 -18.40 19.91
C TRP A 6 -0.92 -18.59 20.45
N VAL A 7 -1.05 -19.09 21.68
CA VAL A 7 -2.36 -19.26 22.34
C VAL A 7 -3.02 -17.89 22.57
N CYS A 8 -2.26 -16.89 23.03
CA CYS A 8 -2.77 -15.53 23.24
C CYS A 8 -3.19 -14.86 21.91
N LEU A 9 -2.45 -15.11 20.83
CA LEU A 9 -2.77 -14.63 19.49
C LEU A 9 -4.08 -15.23 18.96
N LEU A 10 -4.23 -16.55 19.05
CA LEU A 10 -5.45 -17.25 18.62
C LEU A 10 -6.66 -16.84 19.47
N ALA A 11 -6.47 -16.68 20.79
CA ALA A 11 -7.51 -16.18 21.68
C ALA A 11 -7.91 -14.74 21.31
N SER A 12 -6.95 -13.87 21.03
CA SER A 12 -7.23 -12.51 20.57
C SER A 12 -8.03 -12.54 19.27
N PHE A 13 -7.60 -13.31 18.27
CA PHE A 13 -8.33 -13.43 17.01
C PHE A 13 -9.79 -13.87 17.20
N TYR A 14 -10.03 -14.82 18.10
CA TYR A 14 -11.38 -15.26 18.48
C TYR A 14 -12.20 -14.15 19.14
N PHE A 15 -11.61 -13.41 20.10
CA PHE A 15 -12.30 -12.29 20.75
C PHE A 15 -12.67 -11.16 19.78
N TRP A 16 -11.80 -10.84 18.83
CA TRP A 16 -12.08 -9.82 17.82
C TRP A 16 -13.18 -10.28 16.85
N HIS A 17 -13.18 -11.55 16.44
CA HIS A 17 -14.25 -12.15 15.65
C HIS A 17 -15.61 -12.09 16.37
N VAL A 18 -15.64 -12.42 17.66
CA VAL A 18 -16.88 -12.40 18.47
C VAL A 18 -17.37 -10.97 18.70
N ALA A 19 -16.48 -10.00 18.93
CA ALA A 19 -16.86 -8.63 19.29
C ALA A 19 -17.26 -7.76 18.07
N LEU A 20 -16.62 -7.95 16.91
CA LEU A 20 -16.79 -7.07 15.74
C LEU A 20 -17.47 -7.77 14.55
N GLY A 21 -17.80 -9.05 14.69
CA GLY A 21 -18.31 -9.88 13.61
C GLY A 21 -17.19 -10.46 12.72
N SER A 22 -17.58 -11.35 11.80
CA SER A 22 -16.63 -12.11 10.97
C SER A 22 -15.80 -11.22 10.05
N GLU A 23 -16.42 -10.21 9.44
CA GLU A 23 -15.76 -9.34 8.45
C GLU A 23 -14.72 -8.43 9.11
N PHE A 24 -15.12 -7.67 10.13
CA PHE A 24 -14.25 -6.71 10.80
C PHE A 24 -13.28 -7.38 11.78
N GLY A 25 -13.69 -8.46 12.44
CA GLY A 25 -12.84 -9.18 13.39
C GLY A 25 -11.63 -9.83 12.72
N VAL A 26 -11.80 -10.39 11.51
CA VAL A 26 -10.69 -10.97 10.73
C VAL A 26 -9.73 -9.88 10.25
N LEU A 27 -10.25 -8.75 9.74
CA LEU A 27 -9.44 -7.62 9.29
C LEU A 27 -8.56 -7.07 10.41
N PHE A 28 -9.15 -6.84 11.58
CA PHE A 28 -8.40 -6.32 12.71
C PHE A 28 -7.46 -7.35 13.33
N GLY A 29 -7.84 -8.63 13.39
CA GLY A 29 -6.98 -9.70 13.88
C GLY A 29 -5.70 -9.83 13.04
N LEU A 30 -5.84 -9.83 11.71
CA LEU A 30 -4.70 -9.86 10.78
C LEU A 30 -3.91 -8.55 10.80
N GLY A 31 -4.60 -7.41 10.87
CA GLY A 31 -3.96 -6.09 10.93
C GLY A 31 -3.09 -5.93 12.18
N THR A 32 -3.60 -6.32 13.34
CA THR A 32 -2.88 -6.26 14.62
C THR A 32 -1.67 -7.18 14.60
N LEU A 33 -1.81 -8.40 14.08
CA LEU A 33 -0.69 -9.33 13.89
C LEU A 33 0.40 -8.73 13.00
N SER A 34 0.02 -8.12 11.87
CA SER A 34 0.95 -7.44 10.96
C SER A 34 1.74 -6.35 11.67
N VAL A 35 1.06 -5.47 12.41
CA VAL A 35 1.71 -4.39 13.20
C VAL A 35 2.70 -4.97 14.21
N PHE A 36 2.33 -6.02 14.94
CA PHE A 36 3.23 -6.69 15.88
C PHE A 36 4.49 -7.25 15.21
N VAL A 37 4.34 -7.87 14.03
CA VAL A 37 5.48 -8.38 13.24
C VAL A 37 6.39 -7.24 12.82
N TRP A 38 5.85 -6.12 12.34
CA TRP A 38 6.65 -4.95 11.97
C TRP A 38 7.41 -4.35 13.17
N ILE A 39 6.75 -4.21 14.32
CA ILE A 39 7.41 -3.74 15.56
C ILE A 39 8.55 -4.69 15.96
N TRP A 40 8.31 -6.00 15.86
CA TRP A 40 9.31 -7.02 16.16
C TRP A 40 10.49 -7.00 15.18
N ILE A 41 10.23 -6.83 13.88
CA ILE A 41 11.28 -6.69 12.87
C ILE A 41 12.13 -5.46 13.18
N VAL A 42 11.51 -4.32 13.48
CA VAL A 42 12.23 -3.09 13.83
C VAL A 42 13.05 -3.27 15.11
N SER A 43 12.52 -3.95 16.13
CA SER A 43 13.24 -4.19 17.39
C SER A 43 14.41 -5.16 17.24
N GLN A 44 14.29 -6.14 16.34
CA GLN A 44 15.35 -7.11 16.01
C GLN A 44 16.28 -6.62 14.90
N TYR A 45 15.98 -5.48 14.27
CA TYR A 45 16.81 -4.88 13.24
C TYR A 45 18.09 -4.32 13.87
N LYS A 46 19.05 -5.21 14.12
CA LYS A 46 20.44 -4.82 14.33
C LYS A 46 20.89 -4.22 13.01
N TRP A 47 21.21 -2.92 13.00
CA TRP A 47 21.89 -2.25 11.90
C TRP A 47 23.20 -3.01 11.65
N GLN A 48 23.15 -4.00 10.75
CA GLN A 48 24.37 -4.62 10.26
C GLN A 48 25.05 -3.54 9.45
N LYS A 49 26.04 -2.90 10.06
CA LYS A 49 27.04 -2.11 9.34
C LYS A 49 27.68 -3.11 8.38
N ASN A 50 27.19 -3.16 7.14
CA ASN A 50 27.77 -3.95 6.07
C ASN A 50 29.21 -3.46 5.85
N SER A 51 30.11 -4.07 6.61
CA SER A 51 31.52 -4.16 6.35
C SER A 51 31.65 -4.95 5.04
N THR A 52 32.35 -4.38 4.05
CA THR A 52 32.65 -4.91 2.70
C THR A 52 31.81 -4.40 1.53
N LEU A 53 31.56 -3.09 1.45
CA LEU A 53 31.63 -2.41 0.16
C LEU A 53 32.46 -1.14 0.34
N ASN A 54 33.74 -1.23 -0.05
CA ASN A 54 34.62 -0.08 -0.27
C ASN A 54 34.14 0.72 -1.49
N LYS A 55 32.87 1.14 -1.51
CA LYS A 55 32.45 2.31 -2.26
C LYS A 55 32.87 3.47 -1.38
N GLN A 56 33.84 4.25 -1.83
CA GLN A 56 34.14 5.55 -1.25
C GLN A 56 32.80 6.21 -0.90
N SER A 57 32.56 6.33 0.40
CA SER A 57 31.43 7.05 0.96
C SER A 57 31.54 8.47 0.42
N LYS A 58 30.87 8.75 -0.71
CA LYS A 58 30.61 10.13 -1.09
C LYS A 58 29.91 10.73 0.13
N PRO A 59 30.42 11.82 0.73
CA PRO A 59 29.71 12.46 1.81
C PRO A 59 28.28 12.70 1.33
N LEU A 60 27.31 12.37 2.17
CA LEU A 60 25.90 12.59 1.89
C LEU A 60 25.70 14.11 1.77
N ALA A 61 26.01 14.66 0.60
CA ALA A 61 25.91 16.07 0.34
C ALA A 61 24.42 16.37 0.29
N TRP A 62 23.92 16.89 1.40
CA TRP A 62 22.54 17.32 1.54
C TRP A 62 22.30 18.48 0.58
N ASN A 63 21.96 18.15 -0.66
CA ASN A 63 21.64 19.13 -1.68
C ASN A 63 20.13 19.36 -1.63
N ASN A 64 19.73 20.46 -0.97
CA ASN A 64 18.33 20.88 -0.82
C ASN A 64 17.59 20.90 -2.17
N GLN A 65 18.25 21.26 -3.26
CA GLN A 65 17.63 21.30 -4.59
C GLN A 65 17.36 19.90 -5.14
N SER A 66 18.24 18.93 -4.87
CA SER A 66 18.03 17.53 -5.25
C SER A 66 16.95 16.86 -4.41
N VAL A 67 16.91 17.17 -3.11
CA VAL A 67 15.87 16.70 -2.19
C VAL A 67 14.53 17.26 -2.60
N LEU A 68 14.44 18.58 -2.83
CA LEU A 68 13.19 19.23 -3.26
C LEU A 68 12.69 18.67 -4.59
N ARG A 69 13.57 18.46 -5.58
CA ARG A 69 13.20 17.88 -6.87
C ARG A 69 12.68 16.45 -6.73
N ASN A 70 13.36 15.61 -5.95
CA ASN A 70 12.92 14.24 -5.72
C ASN A 70 11.61 14.18 -4.93
N THR A 71 11.47 15.00 -3.88
CA THR A 71 10.24 15.10 -3.10
C THR A 71 9.07 15.59 -3.94
N ALA A 72 9.27 16.58 -4.81
CA ALA A 72 8.25 17.05 -5.74
C ALA A 72 7.85 15.95 -6.75
N TRP A 73 8.82 15.19 -7.25
CA TRP A 73 8.57 14.09 -8.18
C TRP A 73 7.80 12.94 -7.52
N VAL A 74 8.15 12.61 -6.26
CA VAL A 74 7.45 11.62 -5.44
C VAL A 74 6.03 12.08 -5.12
N LEU A 75 5.84 13.31 -4.66
CA LEU A 75 4.50 13.85 -4.37
C LEU A 75 3.61 13.88 -5.62
N HIS A 76 4.17 14.29 -6.75
CA HIS A 76 3.46 14.30 -8.03
C HIS A 76 3.02 12.90 -8.43
N HIS A 77 3.91 11.90 -8.36
CA HIS A 77 3.58 10.50 -8.61
C HIS A 77 2.52 10.00 -7.64
N PHE A 78 2.66 10.30 -6.34
CA PHE A 78 1.77 9.82 -5.30
C PHE A 78 0.33 10.32 -5.52
N ILE A 79 0.16 11.62 -5.78
CA ILE A 79 -1.16 12.25 -5.97
C ILE A 79 -1.82 11.74 -7.25
N ILE A 80 -1.10 11.72 -8.37
CA ILE A 80 -1.65 11.27 -9.65
C ILE A 80 -2.07 9.81 -9.57
N LEU A 81 -1.23 8.97 -8.97
CA LEU A 81 -1.51 7.54 -8.85
C LEU A 81 -2.68 7.27 -7.91
N MET A 82 -2.84 8.08 -6.85
CA MET A 82 -3.99 8.00 -5.96
C MET A 82 -5.29 8.31 -6.71
N VAL A 83 -5.32 9.35 -7.54
CA VAL A 83 -6.48 9.72 -8.37
C VAL A 83 -6.80 8.60 -9.37
N ILE A 84 -5.80 8.10 -10.09
CA ILE A 84 -5.96 7.04 -11.08
C ILE A 84 -6.47 5.74 -10.43
N SER A 85 -5.86 5.35 -9.29
CA SER A 85 -6.30 4.17 -8.55
C SER A 85 -7.74 4.31 -8.07
N SER A 86 -8.14 5.50 -7.63
CA SER A 86 -9.51 5.74 -7.17
C SER A 86 -10.51 5.61 -8.31
N LEU A 87 -10.23 6.24 -9.46
CA LEU A 87 -11.06 6.13 -10.67
C LEU A 87 -11.18 4.69 -11.16
N PHE A 88 -10.06 3.97 -11.20
CA PHE A 88 -10.04 2.58 -11.62
C PHE A 88 -10.87 1.69 -10.69
N THR A 89 -10.69 1.84 -9.37
CA THR A 89 -11.45 1.07 -8.38
C THR A 89 -12.95 1.36 -8.45
N ILE A 90 -13.34 2.62 -8.60
CA ILE A 90 -14.76 3.00 -8.72
C ILE A 90 -15.36 2.42 -10.01
N ALA A 91 -14.65 2.51 -11.14
CA ALA A 91 -15.09 1.91 -12.39
C ALA A 91 -15.26 0.40 -12.24
N PHE A 92 -14.28 -0.28 -11.66
CA PHE A 92 -14.28 -1.72 -11.43
C PHE A 92 -15.44 -2.18 -10.54
N ILE A 93 -15.75 -1.44 -9.48
CA ILE A 93 -16.83 -1.78 -8.56
C ILE A 93 -18.21 -1.50 -9.16
N ASN A 94 -18.34 -0.48 -10.00
CA ASN A 94 -19.58 -0.22 -10.74
C ASN A 94 -19.91 -1.32 -11.75
N LEU A 95 -18.93 -2.10 -12.21
CA LEU A 95 -19.17 -3.29 -13.04
C LEU A 95 -19.75 -4.47 -12.24
N LEU A 96 -19.63 -4.48 -10.91
CA LEU A 96 -20.12 -5.56 -10.07
C LEU A 96 -21.61 -5.37 -9.73
N PRO A 97 -22.47 -6.39 -9.92
CA PRO A 97 -23.90 -6.33 -9.61
C PRO A 97 -24.16 -6.51 -8.10
N ILE A 98 -23.67 -5.58 -7.30
CA ILE A 98 -23.77 -5.58 -5.83
C ILE A 98 -24.51 -4.34 -5.33
N GLU A 99 -25.08 -4.44 -4.12
CA GLU A 99 -25.79 -3.34 -3.48
C GLU A 99 -24.90 -2.11 -3.27
N ARG A 100 -25.49 -0.92 -3.38
CA ARG A 100 -24.75 0.35 -3.42
C ARG A 100 -23.98 0.67 -2.14
N THR A 101 -24.49 0.25 -0.99
CA THR A 101 -23.80 0.32 0.31
C THR A 101 -22.55 -0.57 0.32
N THR A 102 -22.68 -1.79 -0.19
CA THR A 102 -21.58 -2.77 -0.31
C THR A 102 -20.53 -2.31 -1.33
N GLN A 103 -20.94 -1.63 -2.41
CA GLN A 103 -20.02 -1.03 -3.39
C GLN A 103 -19.10 0.02 -2.75
N VAL A 104 -19.66 0.92 -1.93
CA VAL A 104 -18.85 1.96 -1.26
C VAL A 104 -17.87 1.34 -0.27
N ALA A 105 -18.32 0.35 0.53
CA ALA A 105 -17.46 -0.36 1.47
C ALA A 105 -16.32 -1.10 0.75
N ALA A 106 -16.64 -1.83 -0.33
CA ALA A 106 -15.65 -2.53 -1.15
C ALA A 106 -14.65 -1.54 -1.79
N GLY A 107 -15.10 -0.36 -2.19
CA GLY A 107 -14.25 0.70 -2.76
C GLY A 107 -13.23 1.20 -1.78
N ILE A 108 -13.66 1.54 -0.56
CA ILE A 108 -12.79 2.05 0.49
C ILE A 108 -11.68 1.04 0.83
N ILE A 109 -12.00 -0.26 0.85
CA ILE A 109 -11.04 -1.33 1.16
C ILE A 109 -10.08 -1.58 0.00
N SER A 110 -10.57 -1.53 -1.25
CA SER A 110 -9.78 -1.90 -2.42
C SER A 110 -8.89 -0.77 -2.97
N ILE A 111 -9.26 0.51 -2.77
CA ILE A 111 -8.44 1.67 -3.17
C ILE A 111 -6.97 1.56 -2.69
N PRO A 112 -6.66 1.36 -1.39
CA PRO A 112 -5.27 1.28 -0.95
C PRO A 112 -4.52 0.07 -1.52
N ILE A 113 -5.23 -1.02 -1.81
CA ILE A 113 -4.64 -2.24 -2.40
C ILE A 113 -4.24 -1.97 -3.86
N VAL A 114 -5.18 -1.45 -4.66
CA VAL A 114 -4.93 -1.11 -6.07
C VAL A 114 -3.81 -0.08 -6.17
N TRP A 115 -3.83 0.92 -5.30
CA TRP A 115 -2.80 1.96 -5.25
C TRP A 115 -1.42 1.40 -4.90
N ALA A 116 -1.33 0.48 -3.93
CA ALA A 116 -0.08 -0.19 -3.58
C ALA A 116 0.47 -1.04 -4.75
N ILE A 117 -0.39 -1.78 -5.44
CA ILE A 117 0.00 -2.60 -6.61
C ILE A 117 0.54 -1.69 -7.73
N LEU A 118 -0.18 -0.63 -8.08
CA LEU A 118 0.25 0.32 -9.11
C LEU A 118 1.57 1.00 -8.74
N SER A 119 1.75 1.34 -7.46
CA SER A 119 2.98 1.97 -6.96
C SER A 119 4.17 1.02 -7.11
N LEU A 120 4.03 -0.23 -6.65
CA LEU A 120 5.06 -1.25 -6.78
C LEU A 120 5.39 -1.55 -8.24
N TRP A 121 4.37 -1.61 -9.11
CA TRP A 121 4.56 -1.82 -10.53
C TRP A 121 5.40 -0.70 -11.17
N GLN A 122 5.13 0.57 -10.82
CA GLN A 122 5.94 1.72 -11.26
C GLN A 122 7.37 1.70 -10.71
N LEU A 123 7.58 1.22 -9.49
CA LEU A 123 8.90 1.11 -8.85
C LEU A 123 9.78 0.00 -9.45
N VAL A 124 9.17 -1.12 -9.86
CA VAL A 124 9.91 -2.29 -10.38
C VAL A 124 10.21 -2.15 -11.89
N THR A 125 9.49 -1.29 -12.62
CA THR A 125 9.66 -1.19 -14.07
C THR A 125 10.92 -0.43 -14.47
N VAL A 126 11.69 -1.02 -15.40
CA VAL A 126 12.93 -0.45 -15.94
C VAL A 126 12.68 0.84 -16.75
N LYS A 127 11.48 0.98 -17.32
CA LYS A 127 11.07 2.12 -18.16
C LYS A 127 9.92 2.89 -17.48
N PRO A 128 10.21 3.77 -16.50
CA PRO A 128 9.17 4.42 -15.68
C PRO A 128 8.20 5.26 -16.52
N TRP A 129 8.68 5.85 -17.63
CA TRP A 129 7.84 6.63 -18.53
C TRP A 129 6.76 5.81 -19.24
N GLN A 130 7.06 4.57 -19.65
CA GLN A 130 6.08 3.71 -20.32
C GLN A 130 4.98 3.31 -19.35
N THR A 131 5.37 2.92 -18.13
CA THR A 131 4.42 2.58 -17.07
C THR A 131 3.53 3.77 -16.72
N PHE A 132 4.09 4.97 -16.58
CA PHE A 132 3.33 6.19 -16.34
C PHE A 132 2.26 6.43 -17.42
N ILE A 133 2.62 6.30 -18.70
CA ILE A 133 1.66 6.44 -19.81
C ILE A 133 0.54 5.38 -19.73
N ILE A 134 0.88 4.12 -19.47
CA ILE A 134 -0.13 3.04 -19.35
C ILE A 134 -1.09 3.33 -18.20
N THR A 135 -0.57 3.78 -17.06
CA THR A 135 -1.40 4.11 -15.90
C THR A 135 -2.32 5.30 -16.20
N LEU A 136 -1.80 6.32 -16.89
CA LEU A 136 -2.56 7.49 -17.32
C LEU A 136 -3.67 7.12 -18.32
N LEU A 137 -3.38 6.24 -19.28
CA LEU A 137 -4.36 5.71 -20.23
C LEU A 137 -5.46 4.91 -19.52
N GLY A 138 -5.10 4.05 -18.57
CA GLY A 138 -6.07 3.31 -17.77
C GLY A 138 -6.95 4.23 -16.92
N GLY A 139 -6.37 5.26 -16.31
CA GLY A 139 -7.09 6.27 -15.52
C GLY A 139 -8.05 7.11 -16.38
N THR A 140 -7.61 7.53 -17.56
CA THR A 140 -8.46 8.30 -18.50
C THR A 140 -9.59 7.44 -19.07
N ALA A 141 -9.34 6.18 -19.41
CA ALA A 141 -10.40 5.25 -19.82
C ALA A 141 -11.43 5.03 -18.70
N SER A 142 -10.97 4.89 -17.45
CA SER A 142 -11.84 4.75 -16.28
C SER A 142 -12.67 6.01 -16.03
N ALA A 143 -12.06 7.20 -16.19
CA ALA A 143 -12.77 8.47 -16.08
C ALA A 143 -13.83 8.62 -17.17
N LEU A 144 -13.50 8.30 -18.42
CA LEU A 144 -14.46 8.33 -19.53
C LEU A 144 -15.63 7.40 -19.24
N TYR A 145 -15.39 6.18 -18.76
CA TYR A 145 -16.44 5.24 -18.40
C TYR A 145 -17.37 5.75 -17.28
N LEU A 146 -16.85 6.53 -16.32
CA LEU A 146 -17.62 7.02 -15.18
C LEU A 146 -18.42 8.29 -15.48
N PHE A 147 -17.97 9.09 -16.45
CA PHE A 147 -18.52 10.43 -16.71
C PHE A 147 -19.17 10.59 -18.09
N VAL A 148 -19.18 9.55 -18.93
CA VAL A 148 -19.88 9.48 -20.22
C VAL A 148 -20.99 8.45 -20.12
#